data_AF-A0A956CDH3-F1
#
_entry.id   AF-A0A956CDH3-F1
#
_cell.length_a   1.000
_cell.length_b   1.000
_cell.length_c   1.000
_cell.angle_alpha   90.00
_cell.angle_beta   90.00
_cell.angle_gamma   90.00
#
_symmetry.space_group_name_H-M   'P 1'
#
loop_
_entity.id
_entity.type
_entity.pdbx_description
1 polymer ?
#
loop_
_entity_poly.entity_id
_entity_poly.type
_entity_poly.pdbx_seq_one_letter_code
_entity_poly.pdbx_strand_id
1 'polypeptide(L)'
;MPFDFPSHTTSSTPRAVQREEVVSLLAEGLGRPSAEELVRAAALTLRLAGLSWTLAEALDVLDRVADIPGRTGVAALFAKTRLILEHH
;
A
#
# COMPACT_ATOMS: atom_id res chain seq x y z
N MET A 1 0.38 39.07 -27.71
CA MET A 1 0.38 38.80 -26.25
C MET A 1 0.65 37.32 -26.05
N PRO A 2 1.83 36.89 -25.59
CA PRO A 2 2.02 35.50 -25.18
C PRO A 2 1.56 35.34 -23.72
N PHE A 3 0.75 34.30 -23.46
CA PHE A 3 0.41 33.89 -22.11
C PHE A 3 1.52 32.97 -21.60
N ASP A 4 2.26 33.45 -20.60
CA ASP A 4 3.24 32.67 -19.86
C ASP A 4 2.47 31.87 -18.79
N PHE A 5 2.38 30.55 -18.98
CA PHE A 5 1.78 29.66 -18.00
C PHE A 5 2.86 29.21 -17.01
N PRO A 6 2.74 29.46 -15.71
CA PRO A 6 3.68 28.93 -14.73
C PRO A 6 3.60 27.39 -14.78
N SER A 7 4.71 26.77 -15.18
CA SER A 7 4.88 25.33 -15.14
C SER A 7 4.98 24.89 -13.68
N HIS A 8 3.84 24.57 -13.07
CA HIS A 8 3.82 23.88 -11.79
C HIS A 8 4.25 22.43 -12.00
N THR A 9 5.56 22.18 -12.08
CA THR A 9 6.11 20.87 -11.77
C THR A 9 5.89 20.63 -10.28
N THR A 10 4.74 20.08 -9.93
CA THR A 10 4.50 19.53 -8.59
C THR A 10 5.38 18.29 -8.46
N SER A 11 6.60 18.48 -8.00
CA SER A 11 7.46 17.39 -7.52
C SER A 11 6.84 16.85 -6.23
N SER A 12 5.85 15.98 -6.35
CA SER A 12 5.41 15.14 -5.24
C SER A 12 6.50 14.10 -5.02
N THR A 13 7.36 14.33 -4.03
CA THR A 13 8.27 13.29 -3.55
C THR A 13 7.41 12.09 -3.20
N PRO A 14 7.58 10.92 -3.85
CA PRO A 14 6.73 9.77 -3.56
C PRO A 14 6.90 9.41 -2.09
N ARG A 15 5.84 9.61 -1.31
CA ARG A 15 5.84 9.32 0.11
C ARG A 15 6.01 7.82 0.27
N ALA A 16 7.09 7.43 0.94
CA ALA A 16 7.37 6.03 1.21
C ALA A 16 6.41 5.52 2.29
N VAL A 17 5.75 4.40 2.01
CA VAL A 17 4.95 3.61 2.93
C VAL A 17 5.84 2.53 3.53
N GLN A 18 5.88 2.44 4.86
CA GLN A 18 6.67 1.40 5.51
C GLN A 18 5.93 0.07 5.44
N ARG A 19 6.66 -1.03 5.23
CA ARG A 19 6.07 -2.38 5.27
C ARG A 19 5.30 -2.63 6.58
N GLU A 20 5.84 -2.16 7.70
CA GLU A 20 5.21 -2.26 9.03
C GLU A 20 3.84 -1.57 9.09
N GLU A 21 3.65 -0.49 8.33
CA GLU A 21 2.37 0.22 8.24
C GLU A 21 1.32 -0.67 7.58
N VAL A 22 1.66 -1.29 6.43
CA VAL A 22 0.79 -2.26 5.73
C VAL A 22 0.47 -3.46 6.62
N VAL A 23 1.47 -3.98 7.34
CA VAL A 23 1.28 -5.08 8.31
C VAL A 23 0.33 -4.65 9.43
N SER A 24 0.50 -3.46 9.99
CA SER A 24 -0.35 -2.95 11.06
C SER A 24 -1.81 -2.83 10.61
N LEU A 25 -2.04 -2.30 9.41
CA LEU A 25 -3.39 -2.16 8.84
C LEU A 25 -4.10 -3.52 8.68
N LEU A 26 -3.39 -4.53 8.21
CA LEU A 26 -3.92 -5.90 8.07
C LEU A 26 -4.06 -6.62 9.43
N ALA A 27 -3.17 -6.32 10.38
CA ALA A 27 -3.17 -6.94 11.70
C ALA A 27 -4.43 -6.64 12.51
N GLU A 28 -5.07 -5.49 12.27
CA GLU A 28 -6.36 -5.14 12.90
C GLU A 28 -7.48 -6.14 12.54
N GLY A 29 -7.46 -6.73 11.35
CA GLY A 29 -8.49 -7.66 10.88
C GLY A 29 -8.11 -9.15 10.97
N LEU A 30 -6.82 -9.47 10.84
CA LEU A 30 -6.32 -10.85 10.66
C LEU A 30 -5.37 -11.32 11.77
N GLY A 31 -4.92 -10.40 12.62
CA GLY A 31 -3.84 -10.62 13.57
C GLY A 31 -2.46 -10.45 12.92
N ARG A 32 -1.51 -9.98 13.72
CA ARG A 32 -0.13 -9.66 13.28
C ARG A 32 0.61 -10.81 12.58
N PRO A 33 0.68 -12.05 13.10
CA PRO A 33 1.46 -13.11 12.44
C PRO A 33 0.91 -13.46 11.04
N SER A 34 -0.42 -13.46 10.88
CA SER A 34 -1.06 -13.68 9.58
C SER A 34 -0.77 -12.52 8.62
N ALA A 35 -0.85 -11.28 9.10
CA ALA A 35 -0.57 -10.09 8.30
C ALA A 35 0.88 -10.07 7.80
N GLU A 36 1.85 -10.37 8.66
CA GLU A 36 3.27 -10.45 8.30
C GLU A 36 3.51 -11.49 7.19
N GLU A 37 2.93 -12.68 7.33
CA GLU A 37 3.09 -13.74 6.33
C GLU A 37 2.48 -13.34 4.98
N LEU A 38 1.27 -12.79 5.00
CA LEU A 38 0.56 -12.36 3.79
C LEU A 38 1.30 -11.24 3.06
N VAL A 39 1.74 -10.22 3.80
CA VAL A 39 2.51 -9.09 3.24
C VAL A 39 3.84 -9.59 2.67
N ARG A 40 4.54 -10.49 3.38
CA ARG A 40 5.79 -11.08 2.90
C ARG A 40 5.57 -11.89 1.61
N ALA A 41 4.56 -12.75 1.58
CA ALA A 41 4.25 -13.58 0.41
C ALA A 41 3.84 -12.73 -0.81
N ALA A 42 3.03 -11.69 -0.60
CA ALA A 42 2.63 -10.75 -1.64
C ALA A 42 3.83 -9.95 -2.18
N ALA A 43 4.67 -9.41 -1.30
CA ALA A 43 5.88 -8.67 -1.67
C ALA A 43 6.86 -9.53 -2.48
N LEU A 44 7.05 -10.79 -2.08
CA LEU A 44 7.89 -11.75 -2.83
C LEU A 44 7.31 -12.01 -4.23
N THR A 45 5.99 -12.15 -4.34
CA THR A 45 5.31 -12.35 -5.63
C THR A 45 5.49 -11.15 -6.56
N LEU A 46 5.43 -9.94 -6.00
CA LEU A 46 5.60 -8.68 -6.72
C LEU A 46 7.08 -8.29 -6.93
N ARG A 47 8.02 -9.12 -6.46
CA ARG A 47 9.48 -8.84 -6.46
C ARG A 47 9.85 -7.51 -5.79
N LEU A 48 9.06 -7.10 -4.79
CA LEU A 48 9.33 -5.91 -3.99
C LEU A 48 10.38 -6.23 -2.92
N ALA A 49 11.46 -5.46 -2.93
CA ALA A 49 12.53 -5.55 -1.93
C ALA A 49 12.44 -4.38 -0.92
N GLY A 50 13.13 -4.52 0.21
CA GLY A 50 13.24 -3.45 1.20
C GLY A 50 12.05 -3.32 2.16
N LEU A 51 12.21 -2.41 3.12
CA LEU A 51 11.25 -2.15 4.21
C LEU A 51 10.30 -0.98 3.91
N SER A 52 10.50 -0.31 2.77
CA SER A 52 9.77 0.88 2.36
C SER A 52 9.36 0.71 0.90
N TRP A 53 8.12 1.04 0.59
CA TRP A 53 7.52 0.95 -0.73
C TRP A 53 6.92 2.29 -1.11
N THR A 54 6.76 2.56 -2.39
CA THR A 54 5.89 3.64 -2.85
C THR A 54 4.44 3.32 -2.50
N LEU A 55 3.59 4.35 -2.45
CA LEU A 55 2.15 4.15 -2.26
C LEU A 55 1.57 3.15 -3.27
N ALA A 56 1.97 3.25 -4.54
CA ALA A 56 1.52 2.33 -5.59
C ALA A 56 1.89 0.87 -5.28
N GLU A 57 3.16 0.61 -4.92
CA GLU A 57 3.64 -0.72 -4.57
C GLU A 57 2.94 -1.28 -3.32
N ALA A 58 2.64 -0.44 -2.32
CA ALA A 58 1.89 -0.85 -1.14
C ALA A 58 0.44 -1.20 -1.47
N LEU A 59 -0.20 -0.46 -2.39
CA LEU A 59 -1.54 -0.77 -2.89
C LEU A 59 -1.56 -2.07 -3.70
N ASP A 60 -0.54 -2.34 -4.52
CA ASP A 60 -0.40 -3.60 -5.26
C ASP A 60 -0.27 -4.80 -4.31
N VAL A 61 0.47 -4.65 -3.21
CA VAL A 61 0.55 -5.67 -2.15
C VAL A 61 -0.83 -5.94 -1.56
N LEU A 62 -1.58 -4.90 -1.23
CA LEU A 62 -2.92 -5.03 -0.66
C LEU A 62 -3.92 -5.64 -1.66
N ASP A 63 -3.83 -5.28 -2.94
CA ASP A 63 -4.66 -5.88 -3.99
C ASP A 63 -4.38 -7.38 -4.15
N ARG A 64 -3.10 -7.77 -4.08
CA ARG A 64 -2.74 -9.18 -4.13
C ARG A 64 -3.29 -9.98 -2.93
N VAL A 65 -3.33 -9.37 -1.75
CA VAL A 65 -3.96 -9.98 -0.56
C VAL A 65 -5.49 -9.96 -0.69
N ALA A 66 -6.06 -8.94 -1.35
CA ALA A 66 -7.50 -8.83 -1.63
C ALA A 66 -8.03 -9.95 -2.55
N ASP A 67 -7.18 -10.48 -3.44
CA ASP A 67 -7.52 -11.64 -4.28
C ASP A 67 -7.79 -12.93 -3.47
N ILE A 68 -7.38 -12.99 -2.19
CA ILE A 68 -7.61 -14.15 -1.34
C ILE A 68 -9.06 -14.13 -0.85
N PRO A 69 -9.88 -15.14 -1.20
CA PRO A 69 -11.28 -15.15 -0.85
C PRO A 69 -11.50 -15.23 0.67
N GLY A 70 -12.62 -14.67 1.12
CA GLY A 70 -13.05 -14.72 2.52
C GLY A 70 -12.54 -13.53 3.35
N ARG A 71 -12.31 -13.77 4.64
CA ARG A 71 -12.00 -12.71 5.63
C ARG A 71 -10.71 -11.95 5.29
N THR A 72 -9.73 -12.63 4.70
CA THR A 72 -8.46 -12.03 4.27
C THR A 72 -8.65 -10.96 3.22
N GLY A 73 -9.42 -11.26 2.16
CA GLY A 73 -9.65 -10.29 1.10
C GLY A 73 -10.42 -9.05 1.57
N VAL A 74 -11.42 -9.25 2.43
CA VAL A 74 -12.18 -8.13 3.03
C VAL A 74 -11.28 -7.25 3.91
N ALA A 75 -10.41 -7.85 4.73
CA ALA A 75 -9.46 -7.10 5.55
C ALA A 75 -8.47 -6.30 4.70
N ALA A 76 -8.01 -6.84 3.57
CA ALA A 76 -7.13 -6.15 2.65
C ALA A 76 -7.80 -4.96 1.95
N LEU A 77 -9.06 -5.10 1.54
CA LEU A 77 -9.83 -3.98 0.99
C LEU A 77 -9.99 -2.84 2.01
N PHE A 78 -10.27 -3.18 3.27
CA PHE A 78 -10.36 -2.17 4.33
C PHE A 78 -9.02 -1.48 4.58
N ALA A 79 -7.93 -2.25 4.66
CA ALA A 79 -6.57 -1.72 4.76
C ALA A 79 -6.21 -0.81 3.58
N LYS A 80 -6.61 -1.17 2.35
CA LYS A 80 -6.40 -0.36 1.14
C LYS A 80 -7.12 0.98 1.23
N THR A 81 -8.40 0.98 1.61
CA THR A 81 -9.16 2.22 1.80
C THR A 81 -8.50 3.11 2.85
N ARG A 82 -8.05 2.54 3.96
CA ARG A 82 -7.39 3.31 5.02
C ARG A 82 -6.06 3.89 4.59
N LEU A 83 -5.23 3.11 3.89
CA LEU A 83 -3.96 3.60 3.35
C LEU A 83 -4.15 4.78 2.39
N ILE A 84 -5.20 4.76 1.55
CA ILE A 84 -5.53 5.87 0.67
C ILE A 84 -5.94 7.12 1.48
N LEU A 85 -6.73 6.95 2.54
CA LEU A 85 -7.17 8.06 3.38
C LEU A 85 -6.05 8.69 4.23
N GLU A 86 -5.05 7.91 4.64
CA GLU A 86 -3.91 8.37 5.44
C GLU A 86 -2.81 9.07 4.60
N HIS A 87 -2.86 8.89 3.27
CA HIS A 87 -1.88 9.44 2.32
C HIS A 87 -2.47 10.43 1.30
N HIS A 88 -3.73 10.84 1.46
CA HIS A 88 -4.38 11.94 0.73
C HIS A 88 -4.40 13.23 1.57
#